data_AF-A0A835J1T8-F1
#
_entry.id   AF-A0A835J1T8-F1
#
_cell.length_a   1.000
_cell.length_b   1.000
_cell.length_c   1.000
_cell.angle_alpha   90.00
_cell.angle_beta   90.00
_cell.angle_gamma   90.00
#
_symmetry.space_group_name_H-M   'P 1'
#
loop_
_entity.id
_entity.type
_entity.pdbx_description
1 polymer ?
#
loop_
_entity_poly.entity_id
_entity_poly.type
_entity_poly.pdbx_seq_one_letter_code
_entity_poly.pdbx_strand_id
1 'polypeptide(L)'
;MVELRTIGGDQVDRFLARVPLENWENSCFRSPRYGEMCSSLAKCFNSWVKDECFLPITSMLDQIRKKMMSMATERRKDSKGWATILCPQMELKLAERIEKARSLDMIRFDDYVFQVISKNSELC
;
A
#
# COMPACT_ATOMS: atom_id res chain seq x y z
N MET A 1 6.50 -17.50 -12.59
CA MET A 1 7.04 -18.79 -12.10
C MET A 1 7.82 -19.54 -13.17
N VAL A 2 7.31 -19.63 -14.41
CA VAL A 2 8.03 -20.22 -15.56
C VAL A 2 9.40 -19.54 -15.79
N GLU A 3 9.44 -18.21 -15.91
CA GLU A 3 10.70 -17.45 -16.09
C GLU A 3 11.72 -17.68 -14.96
N LEU A 4 11.26 -17.83 -13.72
CA LEU A 4 12.10 -18.04 -12.53
C LEU A 4 12.81 -19.41 -12.59
N ARG A 5 12.10 -20.45 -13.05
CA ARG A 5 12.68 -21.78 -13.29
C ARG A 5 13.62 -21.78 -14.49
N THR A 6 13.28 -21.03 -15.54
CA THR A 6 14.14 -20.89 -16.73
C THR A 6 15.48 -20.25 -16.41
N ILE A 7 15.51 -19.25 -15.52
CA ILE A 7 16.73 -18.52 -15.16
C ILE A 7 17.54 -19.26 -14.06
N GLY A 8 16.86 -19.86 -13.09
CA GLY A 8 17.50 -20.38 -11.88
C GLY A 8 17.73 -21.88 -11.78
N GLY A 9 17.20 -22.67 -12.73
CA GLY A 9 17.44 -24.12 -12.86
C GLY A 9 17.23 -24.90 -11.55
N ASP A 10 18.06 -25.92 -11.34
CA ASP A 10 17.93 -26.89 -10.24
C ASP A 10 17.98 -26.26 -8.83
N GLN A 11 18.69 -25.14 -8.67
CA GLN A 11 18.73 -24.45 -7.38
C GLN A 11 17.38 -23.82 -7.03
N VAL A 12 16.71 -23.23 -8.01
CA VAL A 12 15.36 -22.70 -7.82
C VAL A 12 14.37 -23.83 -7.59
N ASP A 13 14.48 -24.96 -8.31
CA ASP A 13 13.59 -26.09 -8.08
C ASP A 13 13.75 -26.66 -6.66
N ARG A 14 14.97 -26.81 -6.15
CA ARG A 14 15.22 -27.22 -4.75
C ARG A 14 14.72 -26.22 -3.72
N PHE A 15 14.84 -24.92 -4.01
CA PHE A 15 14.31 -23.87 -3.15
C PHE A 15 12.78 -23.94 -3.10
N LEU A 16 12.13 -23.95 -4.27
CA LEU A 16 10.67 -24.02 -4.39
C LEU A 16 10.11 -25.28 -3.71
N ALA A 17 10.78 -26.43 -3.82
CA ALA A 17 10.36 -27.66 -3.14
C ALA A 17 10.36 -27.56 -1.60
N ARG A 18 11.04 -26.57 -1.02
CA ARG A 18 11.17 -26.38 0.44
C ARG A 18 10.35 -25.21 0.97
N VAL A 19 9.75 -24.40 0.11
CA VAL A 19 8.95 -23.24 0.52
C VAL A 19 7.54 -23.70 0.92
N PRO A 20 7.09 -23.47 2.17
CA PRO A 20 5.74 -23.78 2.62
C PRO A 20 4.67 -23.15 1.75
N LEU A 21 3.54 -23.85 1.54
CA LEU A 21 2.47 -23.45 0.61
C LEU A 21 1.93 -22.05 0.90
N GLU A 22 1.88 -21.68 2.18
CA GLU A 22 1.41 -20.39 2.68
C GLU A 22 2.26 -19.22 2.16
N ASN A 23 3.52 -19.46 1.82
CA ASN A 23 4.43 -18.46 1.28
C ASN A 23 4.28 -18.28 -0.25
N TRP A 24 3.56 -19.18 -0.93
CA TRP A 24 3.32 -19.11 -2.38
C TRP A 24 2.22 -18.16 -2.76
N GLU A 25 1.27 -17.91 -1.86
CA GLU A 25 0.22 -16.91 -2.05
C GLU A 25 0.83 -15.57 -2.46
N ASN A 26 2.02 -15.25 -1.93
CA ASN A 26 2.78 -14.05 -2.26
C ASN A 26 3.23 -13.96 -3.73
N SER A 27 3.49 -15.09 -4.38
CA SER A 27 3.93 -15.16 -5.77
C SER A 27 2.81 -15.08 -6.80
N CYS A 28 1.57 -15.40 -6.40
CA CYS A 28 0.42 -15.50 -7.30
C CYS A 28 -0.25 -14.15 -7.61
N PHE A 29 -0.02 -13.11 -6.80
CA PHE A 29 -0.55 -11.78 -7.09
C PHE A 29 0.47 -10.97 -7.88
N ARG A 30 0.09 -10.56 -9.08
CA ARG A 30 0.92 -9.84 -10.04
C ARG A 30 1.06 -8.34 -9.74
N SER A 31 0.35 -7.85 -8.72
CA SER A 31 0.33 -6.43 -8.32
C SER A 31 1.54 -6.09 -7.43
N PRO A 32 2.12 -4.88 -7.53
CA PRO A 32 3.18 -4.44 -6.64
C PRO A 32 2.67 -4.31 -5.19
N ARG A 33 2.79 -5.39 -4.41
CA ARG A 33 2.37 -5.40 -2.98
C ARG A 33 3.16 -4.42 -2.12
N TYR A 34 4.41 -4.14 -2.51
CA TYR A 34 5.29 -3.19 -1.84
C TYR A 34 5.42 -1.85 -2.59
N GLY A 35 4.48 -1.55 -3.51
CA GLY A 35 4.51 -0.33 -4.33
C GLY A 35 4.50 0.98 -3.56
N GLU A 36 4.19 0.94 -2.26
CA GLU A 36 4.21 2.11 -1.38
C GLU A 36 5.28 2.04 -0.26
N MET A 37 6.20 1.07 -0.25
CA MET A 37 7.39 1.14 0.59
C MET A 37 8.38 2.10 -0.08
N CYS A 38 8.02 3.38 -0.06
CA CYS A 38 8.52 4.32 -1.04
C CYS A 38 9.72 5.05 -0.46
N SER A 39 10.82 5.05 -1.21
CA SER A 39 11.85 6.07 -1.06
C SER A 39 11.24 7.49 -1.01
N SER A 40 10.02 7.70 -1.53
CA SER A 40 9.27 8.95 -1.36
C SER A 40 8.93 9.25 0.10
N LEU A 41 8.55 8.28 0.94
CA LEU A 41 8.20 8.56 2.34
C LEU A 41 9.42 9.04 3.11
N ALA A 42 10.55 8.34 2.95
CA ALA A 42 11.82 8.76 3.52
C ALA A 42 12.28 10.11 2.97
N LYS A 43 12.15 10.37 1.66
CA LYS A 43 12.46 11.66 1.03
C LYS A 43 11.56 12.79 1.57
N CYS A 44 10.25 12.55 1.68
CA CYS A 44 9.28 13.51 2.19
C CYS A 44 9.56 13.81 3.66
N PHE A 45 9.81 12.78 4.48
CA PHE A 45 10.15 12.97 5.88
C PHE A 45 11.45 13.76 6.04
N ASN A 46 12.51 13.37 5.32
CA ASN A 46 13.79 14.07 5.36
C ASN A 46 13.67 15.51 4.86
N SER A 47 12.83 15.78 3.86
CA SER A 47 12.53 17.14 3.42
C SER A 47 11.74 17.93 4.47
N TRP A 48 10.85 17.27 5.22
CA TRP A 48 9.98 17.89 6.20
C TRP A 48 10.69 18.25 7.51
N VAL A 49 11.71 17.49 7.90
CA VAL A 49 12.55 17.74 9.09
C VAL A 49 13.90 18.39 8.77
N LYS A 50 14.13 18.75 7.50
CA LYS A 50 15.44 19.18 6.99
C LYS A 50 16.05 20.31 7.82
N ASP A 51 15.25 21.30 8.18
CA ASP A 51 15.71 22.49 8.87
C ASP A 51 15.96 22.21 10.37
N GLU A 52 15.17 21.33 10.97
CA GLU A 52 15.33 20.91 12.37
C GLU A 52 16.60 20.09 12.59
N CYS A 53 17.07 19.36 11.57
CA CYS A 53 18.30 18.57 11.65
C CYS A 53 19.57 19.41 11.84
N PHE A 54 19.53 20.73 11.62
CA PHE A 54 20.65 21.63 11.89
C PHE A 54 20.71 22.10 13.35
N LEU A 55 19.73 21.74 14.17
CA LEU A 55 19.67 22.09 15.59
C LEU A 55 20.36 21.05 16.47
N PRO A 56 20.77 21.41 17.70
CA PRO A 56 21.17 20.43 18.71
C PRO A 56 20.06 19.38 18.92
N ILE A 57 20.45 18.14 19.24
CA ILE A 57 19.53 16.97 19.29
C ILE A 57 18.27 17.26 20.11
N THR A 58 18.41 17.90 21.27
CA THR A 58 17.28 18.23 22.15
C THR A 58 16.31 19.23 21.52
N SER A 59 16.83 20.28 20.87
CA SER A 59 16.05 21.28 20.15
C SER A 59 15.40 20.69 18.89
N MET A 60 16.11 19.84 18.14
CA MET A 60 15.57 19.12 17.00
C MET A 60 14.34 18.29 17.40
N LEU A 61 14.45 17.49 18.47
CA LEU A 61 13.35 16.64 18.94
C LEU A 61 12.14 17.47 19.40
N ASP A 62 12.36 18.58 20.11
CA ASP A 62 11.28 19.46 20.55
C ASP A 62 10.54 20.10 19.36
N GLN A 63 11.27 20.52 18.32
CA GLN A 63 10.67 21.09 17.11
C GLN A 63 9.89 20.04 16.31
N ILE A 64 10.42 18.83 16.14
CA ILE A 64 9.70 17.73 15.49
C ILE A 64 8.41 17.41 16.27
N ARG A 65 8.48 17.34 17.60
CA ARG A 65 7.31 17.12 18.46
C ARG A 65 6.25 18.21 18.27
N LYS A 66 6.64 19.48 18.27
CA LYS A 66 5.74 20.63 18.03
C LYS A 66 5.07 20.54 16.65
N LYS A 67 5.85 20.24 15.61
CA LYS A 67 5.33 20.05 14.24
C LYS A 67 4.28 18.92 14.20
N MET A 68 4.59 17.76 14.79
CA MET A 68 3.65 16.63 14.86
C MET A 68 2.37 17.00 15.62
N MET A 69 2.49 17.68 16.77
CA MET A 69 1.33 18.13 17.56
C MET A 69 0.45 19.11 16.78
N SER A 70 1.05 20.07 16.07
CA SER A 70 0.32 21.01 15.22
C SER A 70 -0.47 20.27 14.14
N MET A 71 0.19 19.36 13.41
CA MET A 71 -0.47 18.55 12.36
C MET A 71 -1.61 17.69 12.92
N ALA A 72 -1.42 17.05 14.07
CA ALA A 72 -2.46 16.23 14.70
C ALA A 72 -3.66 17.09 15.12
N THR A 73 -3.40 18.30 15.65
CA THR A 73 -4.45 19.24 16.07
C THR A 73 -5.23 19.76 14.86
N GLU A 74 -4.54 20.12 13.78
CA GLU A 74 -5.15 20.56 12.53
C GLU A 74 -6.03 19.47 11.91
N ARG A 75 -5.49 18.25 11.76
CA ARG A 75 -6.28 17.09 11.28
C ARG A 75 -7.50 16.81 12.14
N ARG A 76 -7.38 16.93 13.46
CA ARG A 76 -8.52 16.77 14.38
C ARG A 76 -9.55 17.88 14.23
N LYS A 77 -9.12 19.11 13.91
CA LYS A 77 -10.04 20.21 13.64
C LYS A 77 -10.80 19.96 12.34
N ASP A 78 -10.09 19.54 11.29
CA ASP A 78 -10.68 19.22 9.99
C ASP A 78 -11.66 18.04 10.09
N SER A 79 -11.30 17.01 10.87
CA SER A 79 -12.12 15.82 11.02
C SER A 79 -13.47 16.08 11.68
N LYS A 80 -13.63 17.18 12.43
CA LYS A 80 -14.93 17.56 13.01
C LYS A 80 -15.97 17.88 11.95
N GLY A 81 -15.55 18.28 10.75
CA GLY A 81 -16.44 18.58 9.63
C GLY A 81 -16.68 17.38 8.70
N TRP A 82 -16.11 16.21 8.99
CA TRP A 82 -16.29 15.04 8.13
C TRP A 82 -17.65 14.38 8.39
N ALA A 83 -18.35 14.05 7.30
CA ALA A 83 -19.66 13.41 7.36
C ALA A 83 -19.58 11.89 7.60
N THR A 84 -18.42 11.28 7.31
CA THR A 84 -18.20 9.84 7.36
C THR A 84 -16.93 9.51 8.14
N ILE A 85 -16.64 8.21 8.30
CA ILE A 85 -15.48 7.71 9.04
C ILE A 85 -14.17 7.98 8.28
N LEU A 86 -14.21 7.99 6.95
CA LEU A 86 -13.02 8.22 6.13
C LEU A 86 -12.82 9.72 5.88
N CYS A 87 -11.56 10.11 5.66
CA CYS A 87 -11.29 11.47 5.21
C CYS A 87 -11.82 11.68 3.78
N PRO A 88 -12.20 12.91 3.40
CA PRO A 88 -12.77 13.20 2.08
C PRO A 88 -11.94 12.67 0.91
N GLN A 89 -10.61 12.75 1.00
CA GLN A 89 -9.71 12.22 -0.02
C GLN A 89 -9.80 10.70 -0.17
N MET A 90 -9.98 9.97 0.93
CA MET A 90 -10.12 8.51 0.89
C MET A 90 -11.53 8.10 0.45
N GLU A 91 -12.57 8.87 0.81
CA GLU A 91 -13.92 8.66 0.26
C GLU A 91 -13.94 8.82 -1.26
N LEU A 92 -13.27 9.85 -1.80
CA LEU A 92 -13.15 10.03 -3.25
C LEU A 92 -12.45 8.84 -3.91
N LYS A 93 -11.31 8.41 -3.37
CA LYS A 93 -10.59 7.22 -3.86
C LYS A 93 -11.43 5.94 -3.75
N LEU A 94 -12.23 5.81 -2.69
CA LEU A 94 -13.13 4.68 -2.51
C LEU A 94 -14.24 4.71 -3.55
N ALA A 95 -14.87 5.87 -3.77
CA ALA A 95 -15.90 6.05 -4.79
C ALA A 95 -15.36 5.73 -6.20
N GLU A 96 -14.16 6.20 -6.55
CA GLU A 96 -13.50 5.84 -7.81
C GLU A 96 -13.27 4.34 -7.96
N ARG A 97 -12.84 3.67 -6.88
CA ARG A 97 -12.63 2.21 -6.88
C ARG A 97 -13.94 1.45 -6.98
N ILE A 98 -14.99 1.90 -6.30
CA ILE A 98 -16.34 1.32 -6.40
C ILE A 98 -16.85 1.45 -7.82
N GLU A 99 -16.69 2.61 -8.45
CA GLU A 99 -17.13 2.84 -9.82
C GLU A 99 -16.39 1.93 -10.80
N LYS A 100 -15.08 1.77 -10.63
CA LYS A 100 -14.31 0.78 -11.41
C LYS A 100 -14.78 -0.65 -11.14
N ALA A 101 -15.05 -0.99 -9.88
CA ALA A 101 -15.49 -2.33 -9.49
C ALA A 101 -16.86 -2.70 -10.04
N ARG A 102 -17.74 -1.73 -10.34
CA ARG A 102 -19.05 -1.99 -10.99
C ARG A 102 -18.91 -2.61 -12.39
N SER A 103 -17.77 -2.44 -13.05
CA SER A 103 -17.48 -3.05 -14.35
C SER A 103 -16.99 -4.50 -14.26
N LEU A 104 -16.74 -5.00 -13.04
CA LEU A 104 -16.25 -6.34 -12.78
C LEU A 104 -17.43 -7.29 -12.53
N ASP A 105 -17.40 -8.45 -13.18
CA ASP A 105 -18.32 -9.54 -12.89
C ASP A 105 -17.64 -10.52 -11.91
N MET A 106 -18.37 -10.95 -10.88
CA MET A 106 -17.90 -11.94 -9.91
C MET A 106 -18.63 -13.27 -10.11
N ILE A 107 -17.86 -14.32 -10.41
CA ILE A 107 -18.37 -15.68 -10.50
C ILE A 107 -17.87 -16.46 -9.29
N ARG A 108 -18.78 -17.09 -8.55
CA ARG A 108 -18.42 -17.98 -7.46
C ARG A 108 -17.86 -19.28 -8.03
N PHE A 109 -16.64 -19.64 -7.65
CA PHE A 109 -15.99 -20.89 -8.05
C PHE A 109 -16.09 -21.95 -6.94
N ASP A 110 -15.92 -21.53 -5.69
CA ASP A 110 -16.03 -22.39 -4.50
C ASP A 110 -16.65 -21.62 -3.32
N ASP A 111 -16.73 -22.23 -2.15
CA ASP A 111 -17.30 -21.61 -0.96
C ASP A 111 -16.56 -20.34 -0.51
N TYR A 112 -15.26 -20.27 -0.79
CA TYR A 112 -14.39 -19.15 -0.43
C TYR A 112 -13.63 -18.56 -1.62
N VAL A 113 -13.85 -19.06 -2.84
CA VAL A 113 -13.11 -18.65 -4.03
C VAL A 113 -14.05 -18.02 -5.06
N PHE A 114 -13.71 -16.81 -5.49
CA PHE A 114 -14.44 -16.05 -6.50
C PHE A 114 -13.50 -15.70 -7.65
N GLN A 115 -13.95 -15.97 -8.87
CA GLN A 115 -13.32 -15.49 -10.08
C GLN A 115 -13.84 -14.09 -10.40
N VAL A 116 -12.93 -13.13 -10.52
CA VAL A 116 -13.24 -11.76 -10.90
C VAL A 116 -12.91 -11.58 -12.38
N ILE A 117 -13.91 -11.21 -13.17
CA ILE A 117 -13.79 -11.00 -14.61
C ILE A 117 -13.93 -9.50 -14.89
N SER A 118 -12.90 -8.92 -15.49
CA SER A 118 -12.97 -7.54 -15.97
C SER A 118 -13.39 -7.49 -17.44
N LYS A 119 -14.33 -6.62 -17.78
CA LYS A 119 -14.70 -6.34 -19.18
C LYS A 119 -13.65 -5.49 -19.92
N ASN A 120 -12.76 -4.82 -19.17
CA ASN A 120 -11.65 -4.02 -19.69
C ASN A 120 -10.31 -4.62 -19.23
N SER A 121 -9.44 -4.97 -20.18
CA SER A 121 -8.15 -5.63 -19.96
C SER A 121 -7.11 -4.80 -19.19
N GLU A 122 -7.38 -3.52 -18.88
CA GLU A 122 -6.49 -2.62 -18.15
C GLU A 122 -6.62 -2.71 -16.60
N LEU A 123 -7.52 -3.55 -16.10
CA LEU A 123 -7.81 -3.69 -14.66
C LEU A 123 -7.09 -4.86 -13.99
N CYS A 124 -6.26 -5.62 -14.71
CA CYS A 124 -5.49 -6.78 -14.21
C CYS A 124 -3.99 -6.50 -14.11
#